data_AF-F9W5I1-F1
#
_entry.id   AF-F9W5I1-F1
#
_cell.length_a   1.000
_cell.length_b   1.000
_cell.length_c   1.000
_cell.angle_alpha   90.00
_cell.angle_beta   90.00
_cell.angle_gamma   90.00
#
_symmetry.space_group_name_H-M   'P 1'
#
loop_
_entity.id
_entity.type
_entity.pdbx_description
1 polymer ?
#
loop_
_entity_poly.entity_id
_entity_poly.type
_entity_poly.pdbx_seq_one_letter_code
_entity_poly.pdbx_strand_id
1 'polypeptide(L)'
;MIREALNLYMKGGDPELRGLHRATSVVFCLWVFDTFVGTYSGCKILQFNSLVMLNMWVSLAAGVLCIKYCRAVSMLAQCGKSNQAGHLVGPQEHSSLVVEQEEEQSQQGVSFTFDEVDGFCFGARRLQTLTSFAIAVFVLFGCFTVFIEAIHHLKQPQAASPKMLLFSGVIHLFVITLYGAEIDLYDRISGVNFVQHEQNGLPTLHFSARQLMRRPQLLFSKNFIQQSKLVHCAVRAFAALSCTLLSLMEGVCGGSYLEIIGALALGCYIGVVAFRRMCQMWWLLLNNAVRHPGVAAKCERTIGSVHLTSGVMQVKSSCFWEVSDGE
;
A
#
# COMPACT_ATOMS: atom_id res chain seq x y z
N MET A 1 -12.59 9.32 17.46
CA MET A 1 -11.79 8.44 16.57
C MET A 1 -12.31 8.36 15.13
N ILE A 2 -13.41 7.67 14.79
CA ILE A 2 -13.85 7.50 13.38
C ILE A 2 -14.19 8.84 12.71
N ARG A 3 -14.92 9.72 13.43
CA ARG A 3 -15.27 11.08 12.95
C ARG A 3 -14.04 11.97 12.72
N GLU A 4 -13.01 11.84 13.55
CA GLU A 4 -11.75 12.59 13.42
C GLU A 4 -10.91 12.06 12.25
N ALA A 5 -10.86 10.76 12.04
CA ALA A 5 -10.22 10.15 10.88
C ALA A 5 -10.89 10.60 9.57
N LEU A 6 -12.23 10.65 9.54
CA LEU A 6 -13.00 11.19 8.42
C LEU A 6 -12.74 12.69 8.19
N ASN A 7 -12.69 13.49 9.25
CA ASN A 7 -12.34 14.91 9.16
C ASN A 7 -10.90 15.13 8.67
N LEU A 8 -9.95 14.28 9.10
CA LEU A 8 -8.56 14.28 8.60
C LEU A 8 -8.50 13.88 7.13
N TYR A 9 -9.26 12.86 6.72
CA TYR A 9 -9.36 12.45 5.31
C TYR A 9 -9.94 13.58 4.44
N MET A 10 -11.02 14.23 4.89
CA MET A 10 -11.72 15.29 4.16
C MET A 10 -11.01 16.66 4.20
N LYS A 11 -10.08 16.90 5.13
CA LYS A 11 -9.27 18.13 5.17
C LYS A 11 -8.43 18.20 3.89
N GLY A 12 -8.92 18.95 2.92
CA GLY A 12 -8.24 19.30 1.68
C GLY A 12 -7.17 20.35 1.97
N GLY A 13 -5.95 20.13 1.46
CA GLY A 13 -4.87 21.09 1.65
C GLY A 13 -3.56 20.66 1.02
N ASP A 14 -3.25 19.36 0.98
CA ASP A 14 -1.94 18.91 0.51
C ASP A 14 -1.91 18.67 -1.02
N PRO A 15 -1.14 19.45 -1.80
CA PRO A 15 -1.05 19.29 -3.25
C PRO A 15 -0.44 17.93 -3.64
N GLU A 16 0.46 17.38 -2.83
CA GLU A 16 1.13 16.09 -3.07
C GLU A 16 0.18 14.88 -2.89
N LEU A 17 -0.83 14.99 -2.03
CA LEU A 17 -1.79 13.91 -1.74
C LEU A 17 -3.07 14.02 -2.58
N ARG A 18 -3.20 15.06 -3.42
CA ARG A 18 -4.40 15.31 -4.23
C ARG A 18 -4.63 14.21 -5.26
N GLY A 19 -3.56 13.75 -5.90
CA GLY A 19 -3.61 12.61 -6.84
C GLY A 19 -4.09 11.34 -6.15
N LEU A 20 -3.51 11.04 -4.98
CA LEU A 20 -3.88 9.86 -4.21
C LEU A 20 -5.33 9.90 -3.71
N HIS A 21 -5.83 11.05 -3.24
CA HIS A 21 -7.26 11.20 -2.87
C HIS A 21 -8.20 10.97 -4.05
N ARG A 22 -7.85 11.49 -5.24
CA ARG A 22 -8.63 11.24 -6.46
C ARG A 22 -8.63 9.76 -6.80
N ALA A 23 -7.47 9.11 -6.77
CA ALA A 23 -7.35 7.68 -7.00
C ALA A 23 -8.23 6.88 -6.00
N THR A 24 -8.15 7.19 -4.70
CA THR A 24 -8.98 6.53 -3.68
C THR A 24 -10.48 6.73 -3.94
N SER A 25 -10.90 7.94 -4.32
CA SER A 25 -12.30 8.25 -4.61
C SER A 25 -12.82 7.50 -5.84
N VAL A 26 -12.00 7.41 -6.90
CA VAL A 26 -12.35 6.68 -8.13
C VAL A 26 -12.42 5.18 -7.88
N VAL A 27 -11.45 4.62 -7.15
CA VAL A 27 -11.45 3.20 -6.78
C VAL A 27 -12.68 2.86 -5.91
N PHE A 28 -13.10 3.77 -5.03
CA PHE A 28 -14.34 3.62 -4.27
C PHE A 28 -15.58 3.57 -5.17
N CYS A 29 -15.72 4.52 -6.09
CA CYS A 29 -16.84 4.53 -7.04
C CYS A 29 -16.86 3.25 -7.90
N LEU A 30 -15.69 2.78 -8.32
CA LEU A 30 -15.56 1.57 -9.11
C LEU A 30 -15.93 0.32 -8.32
N TRP A 31 -15.57 0.25 -7.04
CA TRP A 31 -16.04 -0.81 -6.13
C TRP A 31 -17.57 -0.82 -5.98
N VAL A 32 -18.20 0.35 -5.78
CA VAL A 32 -19.66 0.47 -5.67
C VAL A 32 -20.33 -0.02 -6.96
N PHE A 33 -19.80 0.39 -8.11
CA PHE A 33 -20.28 -0.05 -9.42
C PHE A 33 -20.19 -1.57 -9.55
N ASP A 34 -19.04 -2.17 -9.26
CA ASP A 34 -18.85 -3.62 -9.35
C ASP A 34 -19.74 -4.41 -8.40
N THR A 35 -19.93 -3.90 -7.18
CA THR A 35 -20.82 -4.53 -6.20
C THR A 35 -22.25 -4.51 -6.70
N PHE A 36 -22.71 -3.39 -7.25
CA PHE A 36 -24.05 -3.27 -7.80
C PHE A 36 -24.21 -4.21 -9.00
N VAL A 37 -23.35 -4.06 -10.02
CA VAL A 37 -23.45 -4.85 -11.25
C VAL A 37 -23.30 -6.35 -10.97
N GLY A 38 -22.33 -6.75 -10.14
CA GLY A 38 -22.11 -8.14 -9.77
C GLY A 38 -23.25 -8.75 -8.98
N THR A 39 -23.95 -7.97 -8.14
CA THR A 39 -25.13 -8.44 -7.41
C THR A 39 -26.32 -8.63 -8.34
N TYR A 40 -26.60 -7.64 -9.21
CA TYR A 40 -27.75 -7.68 -10.12
C TYR A 40 -27.59 -8.67 -11.27
N SER A 41 -26.36 -8.87 -11.76
CA SER A 41 -26.09 -9.77 -12.88
C SER A 41 -25.76 -11.21 -12.45
N GLY A 42 -25.60 -11.47 -11.14
CA GLY A 42 -25.16 -12.78 -10.62
C GLY A 42 -23.74 -13.19 -11.03
N CYS A 43 -22.95 -12.28 -11.59
CA CYS A 43 -21.63 -12.60 -12.15
C CYS A 43 -20.58 -12.71 -11.05
N LYS A 44 -19.96 -13.89 -10.93
CA LYS A 44 -19.10 -14.24 -9.78
C LYS A 44 -17.71 -13.65 -9.90
N ILE A 45 -17.16 -13.61 -11.11
CA ILE A 45 -15.86 -12.98 -11.31
C ILE A 45 -15.94 -11.47 -11.04
N LEU A 46 -17.09 -10.83 -11.28
CA LEU A 46 -17.31 -9.42 -10.96
C LEU A 46 -17.49 -9.18 -9.45
N GLN A 47 -18.20 -10.08 -8.76
CA GLN A 47 -18.25 -10.06 -7.28
C GLN A 47 -16.85 -10.23 -6.68
N PHE A 48 -16.02 -11.11 -7.25
CA PHE A 48 -14.63 -11.27 -6.82
C PHE A 48 -13.79 -10.02 -7.12
N ASN A 49 -13.94 -9.43 -8.30
CA ASN A 49 -13.27 -8.18 -8.64
C ASN A 49 -13.67 -7.03 -7.70
N SER A 50 -14.95 -6.97 -7.29
CA SER A 50 -15.41 -6.01 -6.29
C SER A 50 -14.66 -6.16 -4.96
N LEU A 51 -14.38 -7.39 -4.52
CA LEU A 51 -13.60 -7.64 -3.31
C LEU A 51 -12.16 -7.16 -3.45
N VAL A 52 -11.54 -7.37 -4.62
CA VAL A 52 -10.19 -6.83 -4.91
C VAL A 52 -10.20 -5.31 -4.87
N MET A 53 -11.20 -4.67 -5.46
CA MET A 53 -11.35 -3.22 -5.51
C MET A 53 -11.61 -2.61 -4.13
N LEU A 54 -12.41 -3.27 -3.29
CA LEU A 54 -12.60 -2.87 -1.89
C LEU A 54 -11.28 -2.87 -1.13
N ASN A 55 -10.50 -3.95 -1.24
CA ASN A 55 -9.22 -4.08 -0.54
C ASN A 55 -8.20 -3.04 -1.03
N MET A 56 -8.19 -2.76 -2.34
CA MET A 56 -7.39 -1.70 -2.92
C MET A 56 -7.80 -0.33 -2.38
N TRP A 57 -9.09 -0.04 -2.30
CA TRP A 57 -9.60 1.20 -1.72
C TRP A 57 -9.19 1.36 -0.25
N VAL A 58 -9.42 0.34 0.58
CA VAL A 58 -9.06 0.37 2.01
C VAL A 58 -7.55 0.61 2.18
N SER A 59 -6.73 -0.04 1.36
CA SER A 59 -5.26 0.13 1.39
C SER A 59 -4.87 1.58 1.07
N LEU A 60 -5.40 2.14 -0.02
CA LEU A 60 -5.12 3.52 -0.41
C LEU A 60 -5.61 4.52 0.65
N ALA A 61 -6.80 4.31 1.20
CA ALA A 61 -7.36 5.16 2.24
C ALA A 61 -6.53 5.11 3.54
N ALA A 62 -6.12 3.92 3.96
CA ALA A 62 -5.22 3.75 5.10
C ALA A 62 -3.87 4.43 4.88
N GLY A 63 -3.31 4.35 3.67
CA GLY A 63 -2.11 5.07 3.27
C GLY A 63 -2.22 6.58 3.43
N VAL A 64 -3.28 7.15 2.87
CA VAL A 64 -3.57 8.58 2.97
C VAL A 64 -3.66 9.02 4.43
N LEU A 65 -4.37 8.24 5.26
CA LEU A 65 -4.54 8.53 6.68
C LEU A 65 -3.20 8.45 7.44
N CYS A 66 -2.39 7.43 7.16
CA CYS A 66 -1.07 7.27 7.78
C CYS A 66 -0.16 8.47 7.45
N ILE A 67 -0.07 8.87 6.18
CA ILE A 67 0.75 10.00 5.76
C ILE A 67 0.28 11.30 6.42
N LYS A 68 -1.04 11.57 6.41
CA LYS A 68 -1.61 12.76 7.04
C LYS A 68 -1.34 12.78 8.55
N TYR A 69 -1.43 11.63 9.20
CA TYR A 69 -1.14 11.51 10.63
C TYR A 69 0.34 11.79 10.93
N CYS A 70 1.28 11.14 10.24
CA CYS A 70 2.71 11.39 10.41
C CYS A 70 3.09 12.86 10.18
N ARG A 71 2.51 13.50 9.16
CA ARG A 71 2.72 14.93 8.88
C ARG A 71 2.13 15.82 9.97
N ALA A 72 0.90 15.54 10.44
CA ALA A 72 0.29 16.32 11.50
C ALA A 72 1.12 16.29 12.80
N VAL A 73 1.61 15.10 13.17
CA VAL A 73 2.50 14.91 14.32
C VAL A 73 3.84 15.64 14.12
N SER A 74 4.43 15.56 12.93
CA SER A 74 5.68 16.27 12.61
C SER A 74 5.53 17.80 12.66
N MET A 75 4.40 18.35 12.20
CA MET A 75 4.12 19.78 12.25
C MET A 75 3.90 20.28 13.68
N LEU A 76 3.21 19.49 14.52
CA LEU A 76 3.06 19.80 15.95
C LEU A 76 4.41 19.83 16.66
N ALA A 77 5.31 18.88 16.34
CA ALA A 77 6.67 18.84 16.87
C ALA A 77 7.51 20.07 16.47
N GLN A 78 7.37 20.54 15.22
CA GLN A 78 8.09 21.72 14.73
C GLN A 78 7.54 23.03 15.34
N CYS A 79 6.23 23.13 15.57
CA CYS A 79 5.61 24.28 16.21
C CYS A 79 6.08 24.43 17.68
N GLY A 80 6.24 23.30 18.40
CA GLY A 80 6.84 23.29 19.74
C GLY A 80 8.29 23.80 19.77
N LYS A 81 9.08 23.57 18.71
CA LYS A 81 10.44 24.12 18.57
C LYS A 81 10.46 25.62 18.34
N SER A 82 9.51 26.17 17.56
CA SER A 82 9.42 27.62 17.33
C SER A 82 9.15 28.39 18.62
N ASN A 83 8.38 27.81 19.54
CA ASN A 83 8.09 28.44 20.83
C ASN A 83 9.23 28.30 21.86
N GLN A 84 10.18 27.37 21.67
CA GLN A 84 11.39 27.27 22.51
C GLN A 84 12.60 28.01 21.93
N ALA A 85 12.67 28.19 20.61
CA ALA A 85 13.74 28.96 19.96
C ALA A 85 13.61 30.48 20.15
N GLY A 86 12.49 30.97 20.71
CA GLY A 86 12.26 32.37 21.02
C GLY A 86 13.00 32.92 22.25
N HIS A 87 13.78 32.10 23.00
CA HIS A 87 14.34 32.51 24.29
C HIS A 87 15.86 32.73 24.33
N LEU A 88 16.54 32.88 23.19
CA LEU A 88 17.97 33.19 23.13
C LEU A 88 18.31 34.29 22.11
N VAL A 89 17.76 35.50 22.31
CA VAL A 89 18.33 36.73 21.72
C VAL A 89 18.19 37.88 22.72
N GLY A 90 19.31 38.27 23.33
CA GLY A 90 19.67 39.65 23.75
C GLY A 90 18.89 40.35 24.89
N PRO A 91 19.57 41.03 25.83
CA PRO A 91 18.89 41.87 26.82
C PRO A 91 18.58 43.30 26.28
N GLN A 92 17.52 43.90 26.85
CA GLN A 92 17.24 45.35 26.99
C GLN A 92 16.75 46.12 25.73
N GLU A 93 15.74 47.02 25.69
CA GLU A 93 15.04 47.88 26.66
C GLU A 93 13.59 48.28 26.21
N HIS A 94 12.73 48.57 27.21
CA HIS A 94 11.60 49.51 27.29
C HIS A 94 10.64 49.80 26.10
N SER A 95 9.36 49.41 26.24
CA SER A 95 8.26 50.35 26.56
C SER A 95 6.87 49.68 26.54
N SER A 96 6.06 50.12 27.49
CA SER A 96 4.66 49.79 27.78
C SER A 96 3.66 50.16 26.67
N LEU A 97 2.63 49.33 26.46
CA LEU A 97 1.22 49.74 26.64
C LEU A 97 0.24 48.57 26.46
N VAL A 98 -0.71 48.53 27.39
CA VAL A 98 -1.80 47.58 27.61
C VAL A 98 -2.92 47.77 26.58
N VAL A 99 -3.47 46.68 26.03
CA VAL A 99 -4.92 46.50 25.81
C VAL A 99 -5.26 45.01 26.00
N GLU A 100 -6.12 44.74 26.97
CA GLU A 100 -6.79 43.47 27.27
C GLU A 100 -7.71 43.03 26.11
N GLN A 101 -7.86 41.72 25.88
CA GLN A 101 -9.03 40.95 26.34
C GLN A 101 -9.31 39.72 25.44
N GLU A 102 -9.26 38.55 26.09
CA GLU A 102 -10.04 37.32 25.86
C GLU A 102 -10.00 36.60 24.49
N GLU A 103 -9.30 35.46 24.47
CA GLU A 103 -9.95 34.16 24.24
C GLU A 103 -9.12 33.04 24.90
N GLU A 104 -9.46 32.73 26.16
CA GLU A 104 -9.05 31.50 26.84
C GLU A 104 -9.74 30.30 26.18
N GLN A 105 -9.05 29.62 25.27
CA GLN A 105 -9.28 28.20 25.03
C GLN A 105 -8.00 27.44 25.33
N SER A 106 -7.87 27.05 26.60
CA SER A 106 -7.12 25.91 27.14
C SER A 106 -6.21 25.20 26.13
N GLN A 107 -5.10 25.84 25.77
CA GLN A 107 -3.94 25.14 25.24
C GLN A 107 -3.32 24.40 26.40
N GLN A 108 -3.75 23.15 26.60
CA GLN A 108 -3.02 22.17 27.39
C GLN A 108 -1.70 21.93 26.64
N GLY A 109 -0.71 22.76 26.94
CA GLY A 109 0.63 22.72 26.37
C GLY A 109 1.35 21.47 26.84
N VAL A 110 1.04 20.35 26.20
CA VAL A 110 1.85 19.13 26.28
C VAL A 110 3.12 19.43 25.51
N SER A 111 4.22 19.68 26.24
CA SER A 111 5.54 19.78 25.65
C SER A 111 5.95 18.41 25.12
N PHE A 112 5.63 18.13 23.86
CA PHE A 112 6.05 16.88 23.21
C PHE A 112 7.57 16.87 23.09
N THR A 113 8.20 15.89 23.72
CA THR A 113 9.64 15.65 23.58
C THR A 113 9.94 14.99 22.24
N PHE A 114 11.15 15.17 21.70
CA PHE A 114 11.51 14.63 20.38
C PHE A 114 11.41 13.08 20.33
N ASP A 115 11.70 12.42 21.45
CA ASP A 115 11.53 10.97 21.64
C ASP A 115 10.06 10.53 21.56
N GLU A 116 9.12 11.35 22.02
CA GLU A 116 7.68 11.05 21.87
C GLU A 116 7.27 11.13 20.40
N VAL A 117 7.72 12.15 19.67
CA VAL A 117 7.38 12.35 18.25
C VAL A 117 7.89 11.20 17.38
N ASP A 118 9.13 10.75 17.61
CA ASP A 118 9.70 9.59 16.93
C ASP A 118 8.99 8.29 17.33
N GLY A 119 8.61 8.14 18.60
CA GLY A 119 7.76 7.05 19.10
C GLY A 119 6.37 7.02 18.46
N PHE A 120 5.76 8.17 18.17
CA PHE A 120 4.46 8.28 17.51
C PHE A 120 4.54 7.99 16.01
N CYS A 121 5.61 8.41 15.33
CA CYS A 121 5.88 8.04 13.93
C CYS A 121 6.14 6.53 13.78
N PHE A 122 6.86 5.93 14.74
CA PHE A 122 7.03 4.48 14.85
C PHE A 122 5.68 3.75 15.01
N GLY A 123 4.81 4.26 15.89
CA GLY A 123 3.46 3.74 16.09
C GLY A 123 2.59 3.80 14.83
N ALA A 124 2.66 4.90 14.07
CA ALA A 124 1.91 5.07 12.83
C ALA A 124 2.37 4.09 11.73
N ARG A 125 3.67 3.86 11.59
CA ARG A 125 4.23 2.86 10.66
C ARG A 125 3.79 1.45 11.03
N ARG A 126 3.80 1.09 12.32
CA ARG A 126 3.25 -0.19 12.77
C ARG A 126 1.76 -0.33 12.52
N LEU A 127 0.99 0.75 12.69
CA LEU A 127 -0.45 0.75 12.39
C LEU A 127 -0.70 0.47 10.90
N GLN A 128 0.16 0.97 10.01
CA GLN A 128 0.10 0.65 8.58
C GLN A 128 0.42 -0.82 8.29
N THR A 129 1.43 -1.39 8.95
CA THR A 129 1.75 -2.82 8.86
C THR A 129 0.58 -3.68 9.37
N LEU A 130 -0.03 -3.30 10.50
CA LEU A 130 -1.20 -3.97 11.06
C LEU A 130 -2.42 -3.87 10.12
N THR A 131 -2.64 -2.70 9.52
CA THR A 131 -3.72 -2.49 8.55
C THR A 131 -3.51 -3.37 7.31
N SER A 132 -2.27 -3.42 6.81
CA SER A 132 -1.90 -4.28 5.67
C SER A 132 -2.09 -5.77 5.99
N PHE A 133 -1.77 -6.19 7.22
CA PHE A 133 -2.01 -7.55 7.70
C PHE A 133 -3.51 -7.87 7.74
N ALA A 134 -4.32 -6.98 8.32
CA ALA A 134 -5.77 -7.15 8.41
C ALA A 134 -6.43 -7.23 7.02
N ILE A 135 -6.00 -6.39 6.08
CA ILE A 135 -6.45 -6.43 4.68
C ILE A 135 -6.09 -7.77 4.05
N ALA A 136 -4.85 -8.26 4.22
CA ALA A 136 -4.43 -9.55 3.66
C ALA A 136 -5.27 -10.73 4.20
N VAL A 137 -5.59 -10.72 5.50
CA VAL A 137 -6.49 -11.71 6.12
C VAL A 137 -7.90 -11.62 5.52
N PHE A 138 -8.43 -10.42 5.34
CA PHE A 138 -9.75 -10.20 4.74
C PHE A 138 -9.80 -10.68 3.29
N VAL A 139 -8.75 -10.43 2.51
CA VAL A 139 -8.60 -10.95 1.14
C VAL A 139 -8.64 -12.49 1.14
N LEU A 140 -7.90 -13.14 2.04
CA LEU A 140 -7.90 -14.60 2.15
C LEU A 140 -9.30 -15.15 2.44
N PHE A 141 -10.01 -14.55 3.39
CA PHE A 141 -11.39 -14.90 3.68
C PHE A 141 -12.32 -14.71 2.46
N GLY A 142 -12.14 -13.60 1.73
CA GLY A 142 -12.82 -13.34 0.47
C GLY A 142 -12.56 -14.42 -0.58
N CYS A 143 -11.30 -14.82 -0.75
CA CYS A 143 -10.94 -15.93 -1.64
C CYS A 143 -11.65 -17.22 -1.23
N PHE A 144 -11.62 -17.60 0.05
CA PHE A 144 -12.31 -18.80 0.54
C PHE A 144 -13.83 -18.77 0.29
N THR A 145 -14.46 -17.62 0.52
CA THR A 145 -15.89 -17.43 0.25
C THR A 145 -16.19 -17.68 -1.23
N VAL A 146 -15.39 -17.13 -2.12
CA VAL A 146 -15.55 -17.34 -3.57
C VAL A 146 -15.25 -18.78 -3.98
N PHE A 147 -14.30 -19.47 -3.35
CA PHE A 147 -14.12 -20.91 -3.56
C PHE A 147 -15.37 -21.71 -3.22
N ILE A 148 -15.98 -21.44 -2.06
CA ILE A 148 -17.18 -22.13 -1.61
C ILE A 148 -18.35 -21.84 -2.57
N GLU A 149 -18.55 -20.58 -2.95
CA GLU A 149 -19.59 -20.19 -3.89
C GLU A 149 -19.37 -20.79 -5.29
N ALA A 150 -18.14 -20.76 -5.80
CA ALA A 150 -17.80 -21.35 -7.10
C ALA A 150 -18.10 -22.86 -7.11
N ILE A 151 -17.77 -23.58 -6.02
CA ILE A 151 -18.10 -25.01 -5.87
C ILE A 151 -19.62 -25.22 -5.83
N HIS A 152 -20.36 -24.35 -5.14
CA HIS A 152 -21.82 -24.43 -5.11
C HIS A 152 -22.42 -24.23 -6.51
N HIS A 153 -21.88 -23.30 -7.29
CA HIS A 153 -22.33 -22.97 -8.64
C HIS A 153 -21.91 -23.98 -9.71
N LEU A 154 -20.95 -24.89 -9.45
CA LEU A 154 -20.67 -26.01 -10.35
C LEU A 154 -21.91 -26.88 -10.60
N LYS A 155 -22.86 -26.90 -9.65
CA LYS A 155 -24.11 -27.65 -9.78
C LYS A 155 -25.12 -27.01 -10.73
N GLN A 156 -25.06 -25.68 -10.91
CA GLN A 156 -25.93 -24.90 -11.79
C GLN A 156 -25.15 -23.74 -12.39
N PRO A 157 -24.39 -23.97 -13.48
CA PRO A 157 -23.61 -22.94 -14.13
C PRO A 157 -24.55 -21.94 -14.80
N GLN A 158 -24.57 -20.70 -14.32
CA GLN A 158 -25.19 -19.57 -15.00
C GLN A 158 -24.10 -18.87 -15.81
N ALA A 159 -24.37 -18.58 -17.08
CA ALA A 159 -23.45 -17.82 -17.91
C ALA A 159 -23.60 -16.33 -17.62
N ALA A 160 -22.51 -15.66 -17.23
CA ALA A 160 -22.47 -14.21 -17.19
C ALA A 160 -22.64 -13.61 -18.59
N SER A 161 -23.07 -12.34 -18.64
CA SER A 161 -23.10 -11.61 -19.92
C SER A 161 -21.68 -11.26 -20.35
N PRO A 162 -21.16 -11.78 -21.48
CA PRO A 162 -19.78 -11.54 -21.90
C PRO A 162 -19.52 -10.06 -22.16
N LYS A 163 -20.54 -9.31 -22.61
CA LYS A 163 -20.46 -7.87 -22.84
C LYS A 163 -20.23 -7.08 -21.56
N MET A 164 -20.85 -7.51 -20.45
CA MET A 164 -20.68 -6.85 -19.15
C MET A 164 -19.29 -7.11 -18.58
N LEU A 165 -18.77 -8.34 -18.74
CA LEU A 165 -17.40 -8.69 -18.36
C LEU A 165 -16.36 -7.88 -19.15
N LEU A 166 -16.57 -7.74 -20.47
CA LEU A 166 -15.68 -6.93 -21.31
C LEU A 166 -15.70 -5.47 -20.87
N PHE A 167 -16.89 -4.90 -20.69
CA PHE A 167 -17.06 -3.51 -20.30
C PHE A 167 -16.40 -3.22 -18.95
N SER A 168 -16.65 -4.06 -17.94
CA SER A 168 -16.01 -3.90 -16.62
C SER A 168 -14.49 -4.07 -16.72
N GLY A 169 -14.00 -5.10 -17.41
CA GLY A 169 -12.56 -5.32 -17.57
C GLY A 169 -11.85 -4.15 -18.25
N VAL A 170 -12.45 -3.57 -19.29
CA VAL A 170 -11.90 -2.38 -19.99
C VAL A 170 -11.91 -1.15 -19.09
N ILE A 171 -12.98 -0.91 -18.32
CA ILE A 171 -13.02 0.21 -17.37
C ILE A 171 -11.93 0.05 -16.31
N HIS A 172 -11.77 -1.15 -15.75
CA HIS A 172 -10.72 -1.42 -14.77
C HIS A 172 -9.33 -1.21 -15.34
N LEU A 173 -9.07 -1.68 -16.57
CA LEU A 173 -7.82 -1.41 -17.27
C LEU A 173 -7.58 0.08 -17.43
N PHE A 174 -8.60 0.84 -17.83
CA PHE A 174 -8.50 2.28 -18.00
C PHE A 174 -8.21 3.00 -16.67
N VAL A 175 -8.91 2.65 -15.59
CA VAL A 175 -8.69 3.25 -14.26
C VAL A 175 -7.32 2.89 -13.71
N ILE A 176 -6.90 1.63 -13.80
CA ILE A 176 -5.58 1.19 -13.31
C ILE A 176 -4.45 1.85 -14.08
N THR A 177 -4.61 2.06 -15.39
CA THR A 177 -3.61 2.74 -16.22
C THR A 177 -3.56 4.25 -15.95
N LEU A 178 -4.72 4.92 -15.83
CA LEU A 178 -4.77 6.35 -15.52
C LEU A 178 -4.20 6.68 -14.14
N TYR A 179 -4.54 5.90 -13.12
CA TYR A 179 -4.07 6.09 -11.74
C TYR A 179 -2.83 5.24 -11.42
N GLY A 180 -2.13 4.79 -12.46
CA GLY A 180 -0.89 4.02 -12.38
C GLY A 180 0.10 4.63 -11.41
N ALA A 181 0.45 5.89 -11.66
CA ALA A 181 1.47 6.64 -10.93
C ALA A 181 1.10 6.91 -9.47
N GLU A 182 -0.17 7.19 -9.18
CA GLU A 182 -0.65 7.54 -7.83
C GLU A 182 -0.61 6.33 -6.89
N ILE A 183 -0.95 5.17 -7.41
CA ILE A 183 -0.90 3.93 -6.63
C ILE A 183 0.56 3.42 -6.57
N ASP A 184 1.38 3.63 -7.59
CA ASP A 184 2.84 3.37 -7.48
C ASP A 184 3.48 4.27 -6.41
N LEU A 185 3.03 5.52 -6.32
CA LEU A 185 3.43 6.44 -5.27
C LEU A 185 2.99 5.93 -3.89
N TYR A 186 1.76 5.39 -3.77
CA TYR A 186 1.33 4.73 -2.54
C TYR A 186 2.18 3.49 -2.20
N ASP A 187 2.43 2.61 -3.16
CA ASP A 187 3.25 1.41 -2.96
C ASP A 187 4.65 1.81 -2.46
N ARG A 188 5.22 2.86 -3.06
CA ARG A 188 6.50 3.44 -2.62
C ARG A 188 6.45 3.99 -1.19
N ILE A 189 5.40 4.74 -0.83
CA ILE A 189 5.27 5.36 0.51
C ILE A 189 4.95 4.31 1.58
N SER A 190 4.26 3.23 1.20
CA SER A 190 3.85 2.16 2.12
C SER A 190 4.89 1.06 2.32
N GLY A 191 6.04 1.17 1.65
CA GLY A 191 7.05 0.10 1.63
C GLY A 191 6.60 -1.16 0.87
N VAL A 192 5.39 -1.16 0.30
CA VAL A 192 4.89 -2.26 -0.53
C VAL A 192 5.73 -2.29 -1.81
N ASN A 193 6.62 -3.26 -1.94
CA ASN A 193 7.55 -3.47 -3.06
C ASN A 193 8.79 -2.53 -3.11
N PHE A 194 9.08 -1.73 -2.06
CA PHE A 194 10.24 -0.83 -2.07
C PHE A 194 11.59 -1.57 -2.21
N VAL A 195 11.68 -2.78 -1.62
CA VAL A 195 12.88 -3.61 -1.66
C VAL A 195 13.23 -4.12 -3.07
N GLN A 196 12.29 -4.08 -4.04
CA GLN A 196 12.61 -4.42 -5.43
C GLN A 196 13.37 -3.29 -6.16
N HIS A 197 13.19 -2.04 -5.75
CA HIS A 197 13.78 -0.91 -6.47
C HIS A 197 15.18 -0.54 -5.98
N GLU A 198 15.46 -0.69 -4.69
CA GLU A 198 16.77 -0.37 -4.10
C GLU A 198 17.79 -1.52 -4.12
N GLN A 199 17.39 -2.76 -4.41
CA GLN A 199 18.33 -3.88 -4.40
C GLN A 199 19.39 -3.83 -5.50
N ASN A 200 19.27 -2.93 -6.47
CA ASN A 200 20.22 -2.82 -7.56
C ASN A 200 20.41 -1.35 -7.92
N GLY A 201 21.50 -0.74 -7.44
CA GLY A 201 22.14 0.41 -8.09
C GLY A 201 22.66 0.10 -9.51
N LEU A 202 22.01 -0.84 -10.21
CA LEU A 202 22.24 -1.10 -11.61
C LEU A 202 21.43 -0.09 -12.44
N PRO A 203 22.03 0.44 -13.51
CA PRO A 203 21.37 1.38 -14.40
C PRO A 203 20.06 0.78 -14.93
N THR A 204 19.03 1.61 -15.07
CA THR A 204 17.80 1.28 -15.80
C THR A 204 18.17 0.63 -17.14
N LEU A 205 17.96 -0.68 -17.25
CA LEU A 205 18.26 -1.42 -18.47
C LEU A 205 17.28 -0.97 -19.56
N HIS A 206 17.73 -0.03 -20.40
CA HIS A 206 17.06 0.32 -21.66
C HIS A 206 17.22 -0.85 -22.64
N PHE A 207 16.35 -1.86 -22.54
CA PHE A 207 16.26 -2.90 -23.56
C PHE A 207 15.62 -2.30 -24.81
N SER A 208 16.40 -2.15 -25.88
CA SER A 208 15.87 -1.80 -27.19
C SER A 208 15.02 -2.97 -27.73
N ALA A 209 13.88 -2.70 -28.37
CA ALA A 209 12.98 -3.73 -28.91
C ALA A 209 13.70 -4.75 -29.82
N ARG A 210 14.78 -4.33 -30.50
CA ARG A 210 15.67 -5.18 -31.30
C ARG A 210 16.45 -6.23 -30.48
N GLN A 211 16.86 -5.91 -29.25
CA GLN A 211 17.55 -6.83 -28.36
C GLN A 211 16.59 -7.88 -27.78
N LEU A 212 15.35 -7.47 -27.50
CA LEU A 212 14.28 -8.36 -27.04
C LEU A 212 13.89 -9.40 -28.10
N MET A 213 13.77 -8.99 -29.37
CA MET A 213 13.52 -9.91 -30.48
C MET A 213 14.67 -10.89 -30.74
N ARG A 214 15.92 -10.51 -30.47
CA ARG A 214 17.08 -11.39 -30.67
C ARG A 214 17.29 -12.40 -29.55
N ARG A 215 16.79 -12.13 -28.34
CA ARG A 215 16.93 -13.02 -27.18
C ARG A 215 15.63 -13.05 -26.36
N PRO A 216 14.60 -13.78 -26.80
CA PRO A 216 13.33 -13.88 -26.09
C PRO A 216 13.47 -14.49 -24.69
N GLN A 217 14.54 -15.25 -24.43
CA GLN A 217 14.85 -15.80 -23.10
C GLN A 217 15.08 -14.71 -22.03
N LEU A 218 15.45 -13.49 -22.44
CA LEU A 218 15.60 -12.36 -21.51
C LEU A 218 14.25 -11.88 -20.95
N LEU A 219 13.13 -12.13 -21.64
CA LEU A 219 11.77 -11.83 -21.14
C LEU A 219 11.43 -12.64 -19.88
N PHE A 220 12.00 -13.84 -19.76
CA PHE A 220 11.79 -14.74 -18.62
C PHE A 220 12.86 -14.59 -17.54
N SER A 221 13.80 -13.67 -17.70
CA SER A 221 14.79 -13.38 -16.66
C SER A 221 14.10 -12.72 -15.47
N LYS A 222 14.41 -13.19 -14.25
CA LYS A 222 13.93 -12.59 -13.00
C LYS A 222 14.21 -11.07 -12.95
N ASN A 223 15.35 -10.64 -13.48
CA ASN A 223 15.74 -9.23 -13.50
C ASN A 223 14.88 -8.39 -14.47
N PHE A 224 14.49 -8.95 -15.62
CA PHE A 224 13.61 -8.25 -16.57
C PHE A 224 12.19 -8.16 -16.03
N ILE A 225 11.68 -9.24 -15.45
CA ILE A 225 10.36 -9.31 -14.81
C ILE A 225 10.27 -8.28 -13.66
N GLN A 226 11.34 -8.13 -12.88
CA GLN A 226 11.40 -7.20 -11.74
C GLN A 226 11.60 -5.73 -12.13
N GLN A 227 12.16 -5.44 -13.31
CA GLN A 227 12.46 -4.05 -13.73
C GLN A 227 11.49 -3.52 -14.79
N SER A 228 10.70 -4.39 -15.43
CA SER A 228 9.78 -3.98 -16.49
C SER A 228 8.52 -3.33 -15.92
N LYS A 229 8.36 -2.03 -16.21
CA LYS A 229 7.13 -1.28 -15.92
C LYS A 229 5.88 -1.94 -16.49
N LEU A 230 6.00 -2.60 -17.64
CA LEU A 230 4.89 -3.32 -18.29
C LEU A 230 4.44 -4.53 -17.47
N VAL A 231 5.38 -5.27 -16.88
CA VAL A 231 5.05 -6.42 -16.04
C VAL A 231 4.37 -5.96 -14.75
N HIS A 232 4.84 -4.88 -14.14
CA HIS A 232 4.18 -4.30 -12.97
C HIS A 232 2.75 -3.82 -13.29
N CYS A 233 2.56 -3.12 -14.40
CA CYS A 233 1.23 -2.71 -14.86
C CYS A 233 0.33 -3.93 -15.12
N ALA A 234 0.85 -4.99 -15.74
CA ALA A 234 0.10 -6.20 -16.04
C ALA A 234 -0.28 -6.99 -14.78
N VAL A 235 0.65 -7.13 -13.82
CA VAL A 235 0.38 -7.78 -12.52
C VAL A 235 -0.69 -7.01 -11.76
N ARG A 236 -0.64 -5.68 -11.80
CA ARG A 236 -1.61 -4.82 -11.14
C ARG A 236 -2.98 -4.83 -11.80
N ALA A 237 -3.00 -4.88 -13.13
CA ALA A 237 -4.22 -5.05 -13.91
C ALA A 237 -4.64 -6.53 -14.05
N PHE A 238 -4.05 -7.47 -13.31
CA PHE A 238 -4.26 -8.90 -13.55
C PHE A 238 -5.73 -9.32 -13.43
N ALA A 239 -6.47 -8.80 -12.45
CA ALA A 239 -7.90 -9.05 -12.30
C ALA A 239 -8.73 -8.45 -13.45
N ALA A 240 -8.35 -7.28 -13.95
CA ALA A 240 -9.01 -6.64 -15.09
C ALA A 240 -8.73 -7.40 -16.39
N LEU A 241 -7.46 -7.79 -16.60
CA LEU A 241 -7.00 -8.58 -17.72
C LEU A 241 -7.68 -9.95 -17.74
N SER A 242 -7.80 -10.62 -16.60
CA SER A 242 -8.51 -11.90 -16.51
C SER A 242 -9.98 -11.75 -16.88
N CYS A 243 -10.67 -10.70 -16.44
CA CYS A 243 -12.06 -10.42 -16.86
C CYS A 243 -12.17 -10.21 -18.38
N THR A 244 -11.27 -9.43 -18.99
CA THR A 244 -11.27 -9.23 -20.45
C THR A 244 -10.96 -10.52 -21.22
N LEU A 245 -9.99 -11.30 -20.76
CA LEU A 245 -9.60 -12.55 -21.39
C LEU A 245 -10.73 -13.57 -21.32
N LEU A 246 -11.38 -13.70 -20.15
CA LEU A 246 -12.52 -14.59 -19.98
C LEU A 246 -13.68 -14.20 -20.90
N SER A 247 -14.01 -12.91 -21.01
CA SER A 247 -15.04 -12.44 -21.93
C SER A 247 -14.76 -12.82 -23.38
N LEU A 248 -13.51 -12.65 -23.83
CA LEU A 248 -13.08 -13.04 -25.17
C LEU A 248 -13.15 -14.56 -25.37
N MET A 249 -12.69 -15.34 -24.39
CA MET A 249 -12.75 -16.80 -24.44
C MET A 249 -14.17 -17.33 -24.43
N GLU A 250 -15.07 -16.73 -23.66
CA GLU A 250 -16.49 -17.08 -23.65
C GLU A 250 -17.16 -16.76 -24.99
N GLY A 251 -16.81 -15.64 -25.61
CA GLY A 251 -17.28 -15.28 -26.95
C GLY A 251 -16.83 -16.25 -28.05
N VAL A 252 -15.67 -16.90 -27.88
CA VAL A 252 -15.11 -17.85 -28.87
C VAL A 252 -15.53 -19.30 -28.59
N CYS A 253 -15.52 -19.71 -27.31
CA CYS A 253 -15.72 -21.11 -26.91
C CYS A 253 -17.14 -21.42 -26.40
N GLY A 254 -17.96 -20.41 -26.08
CA GLY A 254 -19.38 -20.58 -25.71
C GLY A 254 -19.64 -21.39 -24.43
N GLY A 255 -18.67 -21.48 -23.51
CA GLY A 255 -18.75 -22.35 -22.33
C GLY A 255 -18.96 -21.59 -21.01
N SER A 256 -20.06 -21.89 -20.31
CA SER A 256 -20.40 -21.32 -18.99
C SER A 256 -19.44 -21.72 -17.86
N TYR A 257 -18.71 -22.82 -18.02
CA TYR A 257 -17.70 -23.26 -17.04
C TYR A 257 -16.43 -22.41 -17.04
N LEU A 258 -16.18 -21.64 -18.10
CA LEU A 258 -15.00 -20.78 -18.19
C LEU A 258 -15.00 -19.68 -17.12
N GLU A 259 -16.18 -19.14 -16.78
CA GLU A 259 -16.33 -18.17 -15.68
C GLU A 259 -15.90 -18.78 -14.34
N ILE A 260 -16.40 -19.97 -14.02
CA ILE A 260 -16.09 -20.65 -12.76
C ILE A 260 -14.60 -20.98 -12.67
N ILE A 261 -14.02 -21.53 -13.75
CA ILE A 261 -12.60 -21.85 -13.81
C ILE A 261 -11.75 -20.59 -13.65
N GLY A 262 -12.10 -19.50 -14.33
CA GLY A 262 -11.38 -18.24 -14.21
C GLY A 262 -11.51 -17.60 -12.82
N ALA A 263 -12.70 -17.64 -12.21
CA ALA A 263 -12.91 -17.17 -10.84
C ALA A 263 -12.07 -17.97 -9.83
N LEU A 264 -12.02 -19.30 -9.97
CA LEU A 264 -11.18 -20.17 -9.13
C LEU A 264 -9.68 -19.88 -9.33
N ALA A 265 -9.23 -19.76 -10.58
CA ALA A 265 -7.83 -19.48 -10.89
C ALA A 265 -7.39 -18.11 -10.35
N LEU A 266 -8.23 -17.09 -10.53
CA LEU A 266 -8.00 -15.74 -10.01
C LEU A 266 -8.01 -15.75 -8.47
N GLY A 267 -8.96 -16.45 -7.85
CA GLY A 267 -9.02 -16.66 -6.40
C GLY A 267 -7.78 -17.36 -5.83
N CYS A 268 -7.27 -18.40 -6.51
CA CYS A 268 -6.03 -19.07 -6.14
C CYS A 268 -4.84 -18.11 -6.19
N TYR A 269 -4.69 -17.38 -7.30
CA TYR A 269 -3.58 -16.45 -7.48
C TYR A 269 -3.57 -15.36 -6.40
N ILE A 270 -4.72 -14.68 -6.20
CA ILE A 270 -4.84 -13.63 -5.20
C ILE A 270 -4.68 -14.20 -3.79
N GLY A 271 -5.22 -15.40 -3.52
CA GLY A 271 -5.03 -16.09 -2.25
C GLY A 271 -3.56 -16.36 -1.92
N VAL A 272 -2.78 -16.84 -2.89
CA VAL A 272 -1.33 -17.06 -2.71
C VAL A 272 -0.59 -15.74 -2.46
N VAL A 273 -0.92 -14.68 -3.20
CA VAL A 273 -0.32 -13.35 -3.00
C VAL A 273 -0.66 -12.80 -1.62
N ALA A 274 -1.93 -12.87 -1.22
CA ALA A 274 -2.40 -12.41 0.09
C ALA A 274 -1.78 -13.21 1.24
N PHE A 275 -1.66 -14.54 1.11
CA PHE A 275 -1.01 -15.39 2.12
C PHE A 275 0.46 -15.03 2.29
N ARG A 276 1.20 -14.83 1.19
CA ARG A 276 2.60 -14.40 1.27
C ARG A 276 2.73 -13.03 1.94
N ARG A 277 1.84 -12.09 1.61
CA ARG A 277 1.81 -10.76 2.24
C ARG A 277 1.48 -10.84 3.72
N MET A 278 0.50 -11.65 4.11
CA MET A 278 0.13 -11.90 5.50
C MET A 278 1.34 -12.43 6.29
N CYS A 279 2.04 -13.44 5.78
CA CYS A 279 3.25 -13.99 6.41
C CYS A 279 4.37 -12.96 6.53
N GLN A 280 4.54 -12.08 5.53
CA GLN A 280 5.49 -10.95 5.59
C GLN A 280 5.12 -9.97 6.70
N MET A 281 3.88 -9.49 6.75
CA MET A 281 3.45 -8.51 7.74
C MET A 281 3.44 -9.12 9.15
N TRP A 282 3.06 -10.39 9.28
CA TRP A 282 3.11 -11.14 10.54
C TRP A 282 4.54 -11.19 11.10
N TRP A 283 5.54 -11.42 10.25
CA TRP A 283 6.94 -11.41 10.66
C TRP A 283 7.36 -10.06 11.25
N LEU A 284 6.97 -8.95 10.62
CA LEU A 284 7.24 -7.59 11.09
C LEU A 284 6.52 -7.29 12.41
N LEU A 285 5.27 -7.72 12.55
CA LEU A 285 4.46 -7.50 13.78
C LEU A 285 5.01 -8.26 14.99
N LEU A 286 5.66 -9.40 14.77
CA LEU A 286 6.30 -10.19 15.83
C LEU A 286 7.65 -9.64 16.30
N ASN A 287 8.14 -8.54 15.72
CA ASN A 287 9.46 -7.96 16.02
C ASN A 287 10.59 -8.97 15.81
N ASN A 288 10.41 -9.84 14.82
CA ASN A 288 11.44 -10.79 14.45
C ASN A 288 12.66 -10.04 13.87
N ALA A 289 13.80 -10.73 13.88
CA ALA A 289 15.02 -10.18 13.31
C ALA A 289 14.83 -9.79 11.83
N VAL A 290 15.62 -8.80 11.41
CA VAL A 290 15.75 -8.30 10.03
C VAL A 290 15.70 -9.46 9.04
N ARG A 291 14.73 -9.43 8.13
CA ARG A 291 14.50 -10.56 7.22
C ARG A 291 15.52 -10.62 6.10
N HIS A 292 16.02 -9.47 5.66
CA HIS A 292 16.92 -9.38 4.53
C HIS A 292 18.37 -9.69 4.93
N PRO A 293 19.00 -10.73 4.34
CA PRO A 293 20.35 -11.15 4.72
C PRO A 293 21.40 -10.05 4.46
N GLY A 294 21.18 -9.21 3.43
CA GLY A 294 22.06 -8.08 3.15
C GLY A 294 21.99 -6.97 4.20
N VAL A 295 20.79 -6.68 4.71
CA VAL A 295 20.59 -5.68 5.77
C VAL A 295 21.09 -6.23 7.10
N ALA A 296 20.82 -7.50 7.40
CA ALA A 296 21.36 -8.20 8.57
C ALA A 296 22.90 -8.16 8.58
N ALA A 297 23.55 -8.50 7.46
CA ALA A 297 25.01 -8.42 7.34
C ALA A 297 25.53 -6.98 7.47
N LYS A 298 24.79 -5.97 7.01
CA LYS A 298 25.15 -4.55 7.20
C LYS A 298 25.04 -4.16 8.68
N CYS A 299 24.01 -4.61 9.39
CA CYS A 299 23.84 -4.37 10.83
C CYS A 299 24.97 -5.02 11.62
N GLU A 300 25.31 -6.28 11.30
CA GLU A 300 26.44 -7.00 11.93
C GLU A 300 27.77 -6.28 11.69
N ARG A 301 28.05 -5.83 10.47
CA ARG A 301 29.26 -5.02 10.18
C ARG A 301 29.28 -3.72 10.96
N THR A 302 28.12 -3.08 11.12
CA THR A 302 27.99 -1.84 11.88
C THR A 302 28.29 -2.09 13.36
N ILE A 303 27.78 -3.16 13.97
CA ILE A 303 28.16 -3.55 15.34
C ILE A 303 29.66 -3.81 15.43
N GLY A 304 30.22 -4.52 14.45
CA GLY A 304 31.66 -4.75 14.36
C GLY A 304 32.46 -3.45 14.41
N SER A 305 31.98 -2.39 13.77
CA SER A 305 32.60 -1.06 13.84
C SER A 305 32.44 -0.36 15.19
N VAL A 306 31.33 -0.59 15.90
CA VAL A 306 31.11 -0.04 17.25
C VAL A 306 32.11 -0.63 18.25
N HIS A 307 32.47 -1.90 18.11
CA HIS A 307 33.53 -2.51 18.92
C HIS A 307 34.92 -1.86 18.72
N LEU A 308 35.14 -1.20 17.59
CA LEU A 308 36.39 -0.49 17.29
C LEU A 308 36.37 0.96 17.81
N THR A 309 35.26 1.42 18.39
CA THR A 309 35.11 2.78 18.90
C THR A 309 35.74 2.88 20.29
N SER A 310 36.62 3.88 20.47
CA SER A 310 37.30 4.12 21.75
C SER A 310 36.28 4.32 22.89
N GLY A 311 36.42 3.55 23.97
CA GLY A 311 35.54 3.57 25.14
C GLY A 311 34.49 2.44 25.21
N VAL A 312 34.29 1.66 24.13
CA VAL A 312 33.40 0.50 24.15
C VAL A 312 34.18 -0.76 24.57
N MET A 313 33.89 -1.30 25.75
CA MET A 313 34.56 -2.52 26.23
C MET A 313 33.91 -3.81 25.69
N GLN A 314 32.57 -3.87 25.66
CA GLN A 314 31.83 -5.04 25.17
C GLN A 314 30.37 -4.68 24.86
N VAL A 315 29.89 -5.08 23.69
CA VAL A 315 28.45 -5.09 23.36
C VAL A 315 27.89 -6.46 23.79
N LYS A 316 26.97 -6.48 24.75
CA LYS A 316 26.39 -7.73 25.30
C LYS A 316 25.15 -8.23 24.55
N SER A 317 24.37 -7.31 23.99
CA SER A 317 23.16 -7.63 23.23
C SER A 317 22.90 -6.54 22.20
N SER A 318 22.52 -6.96 21.01
CA SER A 318 22.08 -6.10 19.93
C SER A 318 20.89 -6.77 19.26
N CYS A 319 19.78 -6.06 19.17
CA CYS A 319 18.58 -6.55 18.52
C CYS A 319 18.19 -5.55 17.43
N PHE A 320 18.06 -6.03 16.21
CA PHE A 320 17.53 -5.24 15.10
C PHE A 320 16.28 -5.94 14.59
N TRP A 321 15.22 -5.17 14.47
CA TRP A 321 13.98 -5.60 13.84
C TRP A 321 13.51 -4.49 12.91
N GLU A 322 12.84 -4.88 11.84
CA GLU A 322 12.28 -3.96 10.86
C GLU A 322 10.89 -3.52 11.33
N VAL A 323 10.59 -2.22 11.18
CA VAL A 323 9.28 -1.64 11.58
C VAL A 323 8.31 -1.69 10.41
N SER A 324 8.85 -1.51 9.21
CA SER A 324 8.17 -1.63 7.93
C SER A 324 9.12 -2.28 6.92
N ASP A 325 8.59 -2.74 5.79
CA ASP A 325 9.37 -3.45 4.77
C ASP A 325 10.45 -2.52 4.17
N GLY A 326 11.72 -2.73 4.54
CA GLY A 326 12.86 -1.92 4.10
C GLY A 326 13.32 -0.81 5.04
N GLU A 327 12.77 -0.70 6.26
CA GLU A 327 13.18 0.24 7.32
C GLU A 327 13.62 -0.47 8.60
#